data_AF-A0A316EPA1-F1
#
_entry.id   AF-A0A316EPA1-F1
#
_cell.length_a   1.000
_cell.length_b   1.000
_cell.length_c   1.000
_cell.angle_alpha   90.00
_cell.angle_beta   90.00
_cell.angle_gamma   90.00
#
_symmetry.space_group_name_H-M   'P 1'
#
loop_
_entity.id
_entity.type
_entity.pdbx_description
1 polymer ?
#
loop_
_entity_poly.entity_id
_entity_poly.type
_entity_poly.pdbx_seq_one_letter_code
_entity_poly.pdbx_strand_id
1 'polypeptide(L)'
;MRTFEASLRLYSQHVDLNALCRDANLLPCGVPMDPPHGNGFCVVPLDFRDMDLQDAVAAVCSDLAPHRQSLRQLRKRGGEIELSVIWYAAGAASGTVDAKRLKQLGELGIDLAISVYSSRLV
;
A
#
# COMPACT_ATOMS: atom_id res chain seq x y z
N MET A 1 -9.61 -10.25 16.32
CA MET A 1 -9.11 -8.89 16.65
C MET A 1 -8.20 -8.47 15.52
N ARG A 2 -8.43 -7.29 14.92
CA ARG A 2 -7.61 -6.81 13.79
C ARG A 2 -6.26 -6.32 14.32
N THR A 3 -5.17 -6.95 13.92
CA THR A 3 -3.81 -6.61 14.38
C THR A 3 -3.21 -5.46 13.57
N PHE A 4 -3.59 -5.31 12.31
CA PHE A 4 -3.18 -4.20 11.46
C PHE A 4 -4.24 -3.85 10.40
N GLU A 5 -4.10 -2.63 9.87
CA GLU A 5 -4.80 -2.16 8.68
C GLU A 5 -3.78 -1.82 7.60
N ALA A 6 -4.13 -2.07 6.34
CA ALA A 6 -3.25 -1.82 5.22
C ALA A 6 -3.97 -1.04 4.12
N SER A 7 -3.21 -0.20 3.43
CA SER A 7 -3.67 0.49 2.23
C SER A 7 -2.52 0.65 1.25
N LEU A 8 -2.82 0.59 -0.05
CA LEU A 8 -1.91 1.04 -1.07
C LEU A 8 -2.17 2.51 -1.35
N ARG A 9 -1.13 3.33 -1.25
CA ARG A 9 -1.19 4.77 -1.49
C ARG A 9 -0.38 5.09 -2.73
N LEU A 10 -0.98 5.83 -3.65
CA LEU A 10 -0.32 6.25 -4.88
C LEU A 10 -0.32 7.77 -4.95
N TYR A 11 0.82 8.34 -5.31
CA TYR A 11 0.98 9.78 -5.46
C TYR A 11 1.56 10.10 -6.84
N SER A 12 1.00 11.07 -7.57
CA SER A 12 1.62 11.62 -8.78
C SER A 12 0.85 12.81 -9.33
N GLN A 13 1.54 13.91 -9.62
CA GLN A 13 0.94 15.08 -10.29
C GLN A 13 0.88 14.93 -11.83
N HIS A 14 1.46 13.86 -12.40
CA HIS A 14 1.69 13.72 -13.84
C HIS A 14 1.07 12.46 -14.45
N VAL A 15 0.43 11.62 -13.64
CA VAL A 15 -0.18 10.35 -14.06
C VAL A 15 -1.65 10.35 -13.66
N ASP A 16 -2.51 9.90 -14.56
CA ASP A 16 -3.90 9.60 -14.24
C ASP A 16 -3.97 8.35 -13.34
N LEU A 17 -3.97 8.58 -12.04
CA LEU A 17 -4.06 7.51 -11.03
C LEU A 17 -5.38 6.75 -11.12
N ASN A 18 -6.47 7.37 -11.57
CA ASN A 18 -7.76 6.69 -11.73
C ASN A 18 -7.72 5.67 -12.87
N ALA A 19 -7.11 6.04 -14.01
CA ALA A 19 -6.90 5.10 -15.10
C ALA A 19 -6.01 3.92 -14.65
N LEU A 20 -4.89 4.21 -13.98
CA LEU A 20 -4.01 3.18 -13.44
C LEU A 20 -4.72 2.25 -12.45
N CYS A 21 -5.50 2.80 -11.52
CA CYS A 21 -6.31 2.05 -10.57
C CYS A 21 -7.28 1.09 -11.29
N ARG A 22 -8.00 1.58 -12.32
CA ARG A 22 -8.93 0.74 -13.10
C ARG A 22 -8.21 -0.39 -13.82
N ASP A 23 -7.09 -0.08 -14.49
CA ASP A 23 -6.31 -1.07 -15.25
C ASP A 23 -5.70 -2.15 -14.35
N ALA A 24 -5.34 -1.76 -13.12
CA ALA A 24 -4.82 -2.66 -12.10
C ALA A 24 -5.90 -3.35 -11.26
N ASN A 25 -7.18 -3.13 -11.59
CA ASN A 25 -8.33 -3.60 -10.80
C ASN A 25 -8.26 -3.22 -9.31
N LEU A 26 -7.65 -2.07 -9.02
CA LEU A 26 -7.51 -1.47 -7.70
C LEU A 26 -8.69 -0.50 -7.50
N LEU A 27 -9.87 -1.05 -7.21
CA LEU A 27 -11.09 -0.28 -7.00
C LEU A 27 -11.65 -0.44 -5.57
N PRO A 28 -12.23 0.63 -4.97
CA PRO A 28 -12.22 2.00 -5.44
C PRO A 28 -10.96 2.77 -4.97
N CYS A 29 -10.30 3.42 -5.93
CA CYS A 29 -9.35 4.54 -5.77
C CYS A 29 -10.06 5.61 -4.89
N GLY A 30 -9.89 5.52 -3.57
CA GLY A 30 -10.70 6.25 -2.59
C GLY A 30 -10.27 7.70 -2.45
N VAL A 31 -11.18 8.60 -2.83
CA VAL A 31 -11.38 10.01 -2.47
C VAL A 31 -10.13 10.93 -2.51
N PRO A 32 -10.12 11.99 -3.35
CA PRO A 32 -9.12 13.05 -3.22
C PRO A 32 -9.23 13.66 -1.82
N MET A 33 -8.15 13.63 -1.02
CA MET A 33 -8.10 14.52 0.14
C MET A 33 -8.19 15.96 -0.38
N ASP A 34 -9.09 16.73 0.21
CA ASP A 34 -9.32 18.11 -0.20
C ASP A 34 -7.99 18.90 -0.14
N PRO A 35 -7.65 19.64 -1.20
CA PRO A 35 -6.30 20.13 -1.44
C PRO A 35 -5.88 21.29 -0.52
N PRO A 36 -4.56 21.58 -0.49
CA PRO A 36 -4.06 22.58 -1.43
C PRO A 36 -3.44 21.96 -2.69
N HIS A 37 -3.36 20.63 -2.79
CA HIS A 37 -2.83 19.92 -3.96
C HIS A 37 -3.90 19.10 -4.69
N GLY A 38 -4.65 19.78 -5.57
CA GLY A 38 -5.61 19.14 -6.45
C GLY A 38 -4.87 18.22 -7.42
N ASN A 39 -5.39 17.00 -7.59
CA ASN A 39 -4.86 15.92 -8.41
C ASN A 39 -3.52 15.33 -7.93
N GLY A 40 -3.52 13.99 -7.79
CA GLY A 40 -2.29 13.23 -7.62
C GLY A 40 -2.13 12.46 -6.33
N PHE A 41 -3.24 12.06 -5.71
CA PHE A 41 -3.24 11.11 -4.61
C PHE A 41 -4.38 10.11 -4.75
N CYS A 42 -4.12 8.85 -4.40
CA CYS A 42 -5.08 7.76 -4.33
C CYS A 42 -4.78 6.89 -3.10
N VAL A 43 -5.83 6.45 -2.41
CA VAL A 43 -5.77 5.39 -1.40
C VAL A 43 -6.63 4.21 -1.83
N VAL A 44 -6.05 3.02 -1.84
CA VAL A 44 -6.76 1.76 -2.06
C VAL A 44 -6.74 0.99 -0.73
N PRO A 45 -7.87 0.89 -0.02
CA PRO A 45 -7.93 0.09 1.19
C PRO A 45 -7.73 -1.38 0.85
N LEU A 46 -6.93 -2.08 1.64
CA LEU A 46 -6.67 -3.50 1.46
C LEU A 46 -7.26 -4.27 2.64
N ASP A 47 -8.03 -5.31 2.34
CA ASP A 47 -8.65 -6.14 3.36
C ASP A 47 -7.87 -7.44 3.57
N PHE A 48 -7.00 -7.43 4.58
CA PHE A 48 -6.22 -8.58 5.00
C PHE A 48 -6.67 -9.12 6.36
N ARG A 49 -7.99 -9.10 6.61
CA ARG A 49 -8.55 -9.77 7.77
C ARG A 49 -8.06 -11.22 7.81
N ASP A 50 -7.66 -11.64 9.00
CA ASP A 50 -7.18 -12.98 9.32
C ASP A 50 -5.85 -13.41 8.65
N MET A 51 -5.16 -12.49 7.97
CA MET A 51 -3.79 -12.72 7.45
C MET A 51 -2.74 -12.17 8.42
N ASP A 52 -1.56 -12.78 8.44
CA ASP A 52 -0.40 -12.14 9.03
C ASP A 52 0.22 -11.10 8.06
N LEU A 53 1.15 -10.28 8.59
CA LEU A 53 1.77 -9.23 7.79
C LEU A 53 2.60 -9.77 6.62
N GLN A 54 3.23 -10.93 6.79
CA GLN A 54 4.06 -11.54 5.75
C GLN A 54 3.19 -11.98 4.56
N ASP A 55 2.08 -12.64 4.84
CA ASP A 55 1.14 -13.12 3.83
C ASP A 55 0.40 -11.96 3.16
N ALA A 56 0.07 -10.90 3.91
CA ALA A 56 -0.51 -9.69 3.36
C ALA A 56 0.44 -9.02 2.35
N VAL A 57 1.72 -8.85 2.69
CA VAL A 57 2.72 -8.30 1.77
C VAL A 57 2.91 -9.23 0.56
N ALA A 58 2.88 -10.55 0.77
CA ALA A 58 3.00 -11.52 -0.31
C ALA A 58 1.83 -11.42 -1.30
N ALA A 59 0.60 -11.26 -0.80
CA ALA A 59 -0.59 -11.07 -1.62
C ALA A 59 -0.50 -9.78 -2.45
N VAL A 60 -0.14 -8.65 -1.84
CA VAL A 60 0.09 -7.38 -2.56
C VAL A 60 1.10 -7.55 -3.69
N CYS A 61 2.24 -8.20 -3.41
CA CYS A 61 3.26 -8.45 -4.43
C CYS A 61 2.72 -9.31 -5.59
N SER A 62 1.94 -10.35 -5.28
CA SER A 62 1.35 -11.24 -6.27
C SER A 62 0.34 -10.51 -7.16
N ASP A 63 -0.55 -9.74 -6.56
CA ASP A 63 -1.64 -9.05 -7.25
C ASP A 63 -1.11 -7.90 -8.13
N LEU A 64 -0.03 -7.23 -7.70
CA LEU A 64 0.56 -6.11 -8.43
C LEU A 64 1.65 -6.51 -9.43
N ALA A 65 2.17 -7.74 -9.35
CA ALA A 65 3.21 -8.23 -10.26
C ALA A 65 2.84 -8.14 -11.76
N PRO A 66 1.59 -8.45 -12.18
CA PRO A 66 1.16 -8.24 -13.57
C PRO A 66 1.25 -6.78 -14.03
N HIS A 67 1.12 -5.82 -13.11
CA HIS A 67 1.08 -4.38 -13.39
C HIS A 67 2.44 -3.69 -13.24
N ARG A 68 3.54 -4.44 -13.07
CA ARG A 68 4.91 -3.94 -12.85
C ARG A 68 5.35 -2.83 -13.81
N GLN A 69 4.93 -2.91 -15.09
CA GLN A 69 5.35 -1.93 -16.09
C GLN A 69 4.68 -0.58 -15.84
N SER A 70 3.39 -0.58 -15.52
CA SER A 70 2.63 0.62 -15.19
C SER A 70 3.16 1.26 -13.91
N LEU A 71 3.43 0.46 -12.87
CA LEU A 71 4.03 0.94 -11.60
C LEU A 71 5.42 1.56 -11.82
N ARG A 72 6.27 0.94 -12.65
CA ARG A 72 7.58 1.50 -13.03
C ARG A 72 7.45 2.80 -13.81
N GLN A 73 6.47 2.92 -14.70
CA GLN A 73 6.22 4.17 -15.43
C GLN A 73 5.76 5.29 -14.48
N LEU A 74 4.90 4.96 -13.51
CA LEU A 74 4.49 5.88 -12.46
C LEU A 74 5.71 6.42 -11.69
N ARG A 75 6.58 5.53 -11.19
CA ARG A 75 7.83 5.91 -10.50
C ARG A 75 8.77 6.75 -11.37
N LYS A 76 8.97 6.37 -12.64
CA LYS A 76 9.80 7.13 -13.59
C LYS A 76 9.31 8.56 -13.84
N ARG A 77 8.00 8.81 -13.69
CA ARG A 77 7.39 10.14 -13.83
C ARG A 77 7.33 10.90 -12.50
N GLY A 78 8.08 10.46 -11.49
CA GLY A 78 8.12 11.09 -10.17
C GLY A 78 6.92 10.75 -9.28
N GLY A 79 6.15 9.72 -9.63
CA GLY A 79 5.10 9.20 -8.75
C GLY A 79 5.66 8.31 -7.64
N GLU A 80 4.90 8.18 -6.55
CA GLU A 80 5.22 7.34 -5.40
C GLU A 80 4.15 6.27 -5.22
N ILE A 81 4.57 5.11 -4.72
CA ILE A 81 3.69 3.99 -4.40
C ILE A 81 4.11 3.47 -3.03
N GLU A 82 3.21 3.51 -2.07
CA GLU A 82 3.46 3.12 -0.69
C GLU A 82 2.46 2.04 -0.27
N LEU A 83 2.95 0.91 0.25
CA LEU A 83 2.14 0.01 1.07
C LEU A 83 2.20 0.52 2.51
N SER A 84 1.13 1.17 2.93
CA SER A 84 1.00 1.74 4.27
C SER A 84 0.32 0.76 5.20
N VAL A 85 0.99 0.44 6.31
CA VAL A 85 0.52 -0.48 7.34
C VAL A 85 0.39 0.26 8.66
N ILE A 86 -0.82 0.29 9.21
CA ILE A 86 -1.12 0.77 10.56
C ILE A 86 -1.20 -0.45 11.46
N TRP A 87 -0.24 -0.60 12.36
CA TRP A 87 -0.17 -1.75 13.26
C TRP A 87 -0.63 -1.37 14.66
N TYR A 88 -1.64 -2.07 15.16
CA TYR A 88 -2.14 -1.94 16.53
C TYR A 88 -1.43 -2.96 17.42
N ALA A 89 -0.35 -2.53 18.10
CA ALA A 89 0.41 -3.36 19.00
C ALA A 89 -0.38 -3.59 20.30
N ALA A 90 -1.15 -4.68 20.37
CA ALA A 90 -1.79 -5.17 21.58
C ALA A 90 -1.05 -6.38 22.13
N GLY A 91 -0.51 -6.26 23.35
CA GLY A 91 0.25 -7.32 24.00
C GLY A 91 1.51 -7.71 23.22
N ALA A 92 1.71 -9.01 22.99
CA ALA A 92 2.87 -9.58 22.29
C ALA A 92 2.67 -9.67 20.77
N ALA A 93 2.03 -8.68 20.14
CA ALA A 93 1.86 -8.67 18.69
C ALA A 93 3.23 -8.65 18.00
N SER A 94 3.61 -9.77 17.38
CA SER A 94 4.80 -9.92 16.57
C SER A 94 4.40 -10.25 15.14
N GLY A 95 5.15 -9.74 14.18
CA GLY A 95 5.03 -10.10 12.78
C GLY A 95 6.35 -9.86 12.09
N THR A 96 6.60 -10.63 11.05
CA THR A 96 7.86 -10.59 10.30
C THR A 96 7.53 -10.26 8.86
N VAL A 97 8.42 -9.53 8.20
CA VAL A 97 8.44 -9.45 6.73
C VAL A 97 9.86 -9.80 6.32
N ASP A 98 10.02 -10.96 5.70
CA ASP A 98 11.35 -11.41 5.31
C ASP A 98 11.97 -10.58 4.17
N ALA A 99 13.28 -10.71 4.00
CA ALA A 99 14.03 -9.99 2.96
C ALA A 99 13.55 -10.31 1.54
N LYS A 100 12.99 -11.50 1.30
CA LYS A 100 12.45 -11.88 -0.01
C LYS A 100 11.23 -11.03 -0.33
N ARG A 101 10.32 -10.82 0.63
CA ARG A 101 9.15 -9.96 0.46
C ARG A 101 9.52 -8.49 0.28
N LEU A 102 10.47 -7.98 1.07
CA LEU A 102 10.97 -6.62 0.91
C LEU A 102 11.61 -6.39 -0.48
N LYS A 103 12.36 -7.38 -0.97
CA LYS A 103 12.92 -7.33 -2.33
C LYS A 103 11.82 -7.28 -3.40
N GLN A 104 10.75 -8.06 -3.26
CA GLN A 104 9.62 -8.06 -4.21
C GLN A 104 8.93 -6.68 -4.27
N LEU A 105 8.70 -6.05 -3.11
CA LEU A 105 8.17 -4.68 -3.06
C LEU A 105 9.10 -3.69 -3.78
N GLY A 106 10.41 -3.76 -3.51
CA GLY A 106 11.40 -2.92 -4.19
C GLY A 106 11.44 -3.11 -5.70
N GLU A 107 11.31 -4.34 -6.20
CA GLU A 107 11.26 -4.64 -7.64
C GLU A 107 10.02 -4.07 -8.35
N LEU A 108 8.92 -3.94 -7.60
CA LEU A 108 7.68 -3.26 -8.01
C LEU A 108 7.75 -1.73 -7.81
N GLY A 109 8.77 -1.23 -7.10
CA GLY A 109 8.92 0.18 -6.77
C GLY A 109 7.95 0.65 -5.69
N ILE A 110 7.52 -0.25 -4.80
CA ILE A 110 6.60 0.02 -3.69
C ILE A 110 7.40 0.19 -2.41
N ASP A 111 7.22 1.33 -1.75
CA ASP A 111 7.81 1.61 -0.44
C ASP A 111 6.93 0.97 0.65
N LEU A 112 7.54 0.40 1.70
CA LEU A 112 6.81 -0.13 2.86
C LEU A 112 6.88 0.89 3.99
N ALA A 113 5.72 1.41 4.39
CA ALA A 113 5.60 2.31 5.54
C ALA A 113 4.83 1.61 6.66
N ILE A 114 5.45 1.50 7.84
CA ILE A 114 4.82 0.88 9.02
C ILE A 114 4.68 1.95 10.09
N SER A 115 3.44 2.24 10.48
CA SER A 115 3.09 3.09 11.62
C SER A 115 2.62 2.20 12.76
N VAL A 116 3.39 2.15 13.85
CA VAL A 116 3.08 1.33 15.02
C VAL A 116 2.39 2.19 16.07
N TYR A 117 1.18 1.81 16.43
CA TYR A 117 0.41 2.43 17.50
C TYR A 117 0.32 1.46 18.67
N SER A 118 0.65 1.91 19.87
CA SER A 118 0.31 1.15 21.08
C SER A 118 -1.21 1.02 21.15
N SER A 119 -1.73 -0.17 21.46
CA SER A 119 -3.13 -0.31 21.87
C SER A 119 -3.33 0.28 23.27
N ARG A 120 -3.10 1.59 23.45
CA ARG A 120 -3.58 2.31 24.62
C ARG A 120 -4.86 3.02 24.24
N LEU A 121 -5.95 2.27 24.33
CA LEU A 121 -7.30 2.77 24.62
C LEU A 121 -7.68 2.03 25.92
N VAL A 122 -7.65 2.70 27.08
CA VAL A 122 -8.83 3.28 27.76
C VAL A 122 -9.97 2.27 27.86
#